data_AF-X1KB47-F1
#
_entry.id   AF-X1KB47-F1
#
_cell.length_a   1.000
_cell.length_b   1.000
_cell.length_c   1.000
_cell.angle_alpha   90.00
_cell.angle_beta   90.00
_cell.angle_gamma   90.00
#
_symmetry.space_group_name_H-M   'P 1'
#
loop_
_entity.id
_entity.type
_entity.pdbx_description
1 polymer ?
#
loop_
_entity_poly.entity_id
_entity_poly.type
_entity_poly.pdbx_seq_one_letter_code
_entity_poly.pdbx_strand_id
1 'polypeptide(L)'
;MINIIGLIFISIGLTFDVFGCLGLVRLPDVYCRLQAATKCVTLGTCSILFGTFLIVGFTAAGIKSLLCMIFIVLTAPVAAHAIARGAHRAGVKLWEGSIVDKYAEDKEGEA
;
A
#
# COMPACT_ATOMS: atom_id res chain seq x y z
N MET A 1 12.13 26.57 -8.79
CA MET A 1 12.22 25.91 -7.46
C MET A 1 11.14 24.85 -7.26
N ILE A 2 9.86 25.15 -7.51
CA ILE A 2 8.76 24.18 -7.29
C ILE A 2 8.89 22.89 -8.11
N ASN A 3 9.41 22.98 -9.34
CA ASN A 3 9.68 21.80 -10.17
C ASN A 3 10.72 20.86 -9.55
N ILE A 4 11.76 21.40 -8.91
CA ILE A 4 12.79 20.59 -8.24
C ILE A 4 12.18 19.89 -7.03
N ILE A 5 11.36 20.60 -6.25
CA ILE A 5 10.63 20.03 -5.11
C ILE A 5 9.71 18.90 -5.59
N GLY A 6 8.95 19.12 -6.67
CA GLY A 6 8.09 18.08 -7.26
C GLY A 6 8.88 16.85 -7.71
N LEU A 7 10.03 17.03 -8.37
CA LEU A 7 10.91 15.93 -8.77
C LEU A 7 11.48 15.16 -7.57
N ILE A 8 11.78 15.83 -6.46
CA ILE A 8 12.20 15.17 -5.21
C ILE A 8 11.08 14.27 -4.68
N PHE A 9 9.84 14.78 -4.60
CA PHE A 9 8.69 14.00 -4.16
C PHE A 9 8.42 12.79 -5.05
N ILE A 10 8.55 12.94 -6.38
CA ILE A 10 8.42 11.84 -7.34
C ILE A 10 9.53 10.80 -7.12
N SER A 11 10.77 11.24 -6.94
CA SER A 11 11.93 10.35 -6.76
C SER A 11 11.82 9.55 -5.46
N ILE A 12 11.39 10.19 -4.37
CA ILE A 12 11.09 9.53 -3.10
C ILE A 12 9.98 8.51 -3.32
N GLY A 13 8.87 8.91 -3.94
CA GLY A 13 7.73 8.03 -4.17
C GLY A 13 8.09 6.80 -5.00
N LEU A 14 8.90 6.98 -6.06
CA LEU A 14 9.41 5.88 -6.88
C LEU A 14 10.26 4.90 -6.05
N THR A 15 11.09 5.42 -5.15
CA THR A 15 11.91 4.58 -4.26
C THR A 15 11.02 3.75 -3.32
N PHE A 16 9.95 4.34 -2.79
CA PHE A 16 8.96 3.63 -1.98
C PHE A 16 8.23 2.54 -2.78
N ASP A 17 7.80 2.83 -4.01
CA ASP A 17 7.15 1.85 -4.87
C ASP A 17 8.08 0.67 -5.21
N VAL A 18 9.37 0.95 -5.47
CA VAL A 18 10.39 -0.09 -5.67
C VAL A 18 10.54 -0.98 -4.42
N PHE A 19 10.56 -0.39 -3.22
CA PHE A 19 10.56 -1.19 -1.98
C PHE A 19 9.27 -1.98 -1.78
N GLY A 20 8.12 -1.44 -2.21
CA GLY A 20 6.85 -2.17 -2.22
C GLY A 20 6.90 -3.41 -3.12
N CYS A 21 7.40 -3.25 -4.36
CA CYS A 21 7.63 -4.35 -5.29
C CYS A 21 8.63 -5.38 -4.75
N LEU A 22 9.74 -4.91 -4.17
CA LEU A 22 10.73 -5.78 -3.54
C LEU A 22 10.11 -6.58 -2.39
N GLY A 23 9.32 -5.93 -1.53
CA GLY A 23 8.60 -6.59 -0.43
C GLY A 23 7.58 -7.61 -0.94
N LEU A 24 6.88 -7.32 -2.03
CA LEU A 24 5.93 -8.25 -2.65
C LEU A 24 6.61 -9.53 -3.17
N VAL A 25 7.83 -9.43 -3.71
CA VAL A 25 8.59 -10.57 -4.24
C VAL A 25 9.37 -11.32 -3.15
N ARG A 26 9.94 -10.60 -2.18
CA ARG A 26 10.89 -11.14 -1.19
C ARG A 26 10.22 -11.71 0.06
N LEU A 27 9.05 -11.21 0.46
CA LEU A 27 8.44 -11.59 1.73
C LEU A 27 7.81 -12.99 1.69
N PRO A 28 7.83 -13.69 2.83
CA PRO A 28 7.61 -15.14 2.84
C PRO A 28 6.14 -15.55 2.72
N ASP A 29 5.20 -14.76 3.23
CA ASP A 29 3.77 -15.09 3.22
C ASP A 29 2.91 -13.96 2.62
N VAL A 30 1.62 -14.28 2.41
CA VAL A 30 0.65 -13.34 1.83
C VAL A 30 0.46 -12.11 2.73
N TYR A 31 0.47 -12.28 4.05
CA TYR A 31 0.21 -11.19 5.00
C TYR A 31 1.36 -10.19 5.07
N CYS A 32 2.62 -10.65 5.14
CA CYS A 32 3.79 -9.79 5.07
C CYS A 32 3.90 -9.12 3.69
N ARG A 33 3.67 -9.86 2.60
CA ARG A 33 3.63 -9.28 1.24
C ARG A 33 2.61 -8.17 1.13
N LEU A 34 1.40 -8.39 1.63
CA LEU A 34 0.32 -7.41 1.61
C LEU A 34 0.65 -6.18 2.46
N GLN A 35 1.28 -6.37 3.61
CA GLN A 35 1.74 -5.27 4.44
C GLN A 35 2.75 -4.37 3.70
N ALA A 36 3.77 -4.98 3.09
CA ALA A 36 4.79 -4.23 2.37
C ALA A 36 4.21 -3.53 1.13
N ALA A 37 3.46 -4.25 0.31
CA ALA A 37 2.84 -3.70 -0.89
C ALA A 37 1.88 -2.53 -0.54
N THR A 38 0.98 -2.72 0.42
CA THR A 38 -0.02 -1.70 0.75
C THR A 38 0.64 -0.44 1.32
N LYS A 39 1.54 -0.57 2.30
CA LYS A 39 2.14 0.61 2.95
C LYS A 39 3.07 1.37 2.01
N CYS A 40 3.96 0.67 1.34
CA CYS A 40 4.97 1.28 0.49
C CYS A 40 4.36 1.87 -0.78
N VAL A 41 3.48 1.13 -1.48
CA VAL A 41 2.91 1.59 -2.75
C VAL A 41 1.90 2.71 -2.53
N THR A 42 1.08 2.65 -1.48
CA THR A 42 0.12 3.74 -1.19
C THR A 42 0.85 5.04 -0.92
N LEU A 43 1.87 5.02 -0.06
CA LEU A 43 2.65 6.22 0.27
C LEU A 43 3.51 6.69 -0.93
N GLY A 44 4.11 5.76 -1.68
CA GLY A 44 4.90 6.06 -2.87
C GLY A 44 4.06 6.72 -3.95
N THR A 45 2.93 6.11 -4.31
CA THR A 45 1.99 6.66 -5.29
C THR A 45 1.40 8.01 -4.83
N CYS A 46 1.07 8.17 -3.54
CA CYS A 46 0.63 9.47 -3.02
C CYS A 46 1.72 10.55 -3.15
N SER A 47 2.98 10.21 -2.86
CA SER A 47 4.11 11.13 -3.03
C SER A 47 4.31 11.53 -4.50
N ILE A 48 4.18 10.59 -5.43
CA ILE A 48 4.26 10.85 -6.88
C ILE A 48 3.13 11.77 -7.34
N LEU A 49 1.89 11.51 -6.90
CA LEU A 49 0.73 12.32 -7.26
C LEU A 49 0.82 13.75 -6.67
N PHE A 50 1.38 13.88 -5.47
CA PHE A 50 1.65 15.18 -4.87
C PHE A 50 2.74 15.94 -5.62
N GLY A 51 3.86 15.29 -5.93
CA GLY A 51 4.93 15.88 -6.74
C GLY A 51 4.43 16.29 -8.13
N THR A 52 3.54 15.50 -8.74
CA THR A 52 2.87 15.83 -10.00
C THR A 52 2.01 17.08 -9.86
N PHE A 53 1.22 17.20 -8.79
CA PHE A 53 0.45 18.41 -8.51
C PHE A 53 1.35 19.65 -8.35
N LEU A 54 2.50 19.53 -7.68
CA LEU A 54 3.44 20.64 -7.52
C LEU A 54 4.04 21.13 -8.83
N ILE A 55 4.25 20.24 -9.81
CA ILE A 55 4.79 20.59 -11.13
C ILE A 55 3.69 21.19 -12.02
N VAL A 56 2.50 20.59 -11.99
CA VAL A 56 1.42 20.86 -12.95
C VAL A 56 0.43 21.92 -12.45
N GLY A 57 0.39 22.18 -11.14
CA GLY A 57 -0.42 23.21 -10.50
C GLY A 57 -1.93 22.98 -10.60
N PHE A 58 -2.71 24.06 -10.50
CA PHE A 58 -4.18 24.06 -10.52
C PHE A 58 -4.80 23.84 -11.92
N THR A 59 -4.20 22.98 -12.73
CA THR A 59 -4.80 22.54 -13.99
C THR A 59 -5.72 21.34 -13.76
N ALA A 60 -6.49 20.95 -14.77
CA ALA A 60 -7.33 19.77 -14.71
C ALA A 60 -6.55 18.50 -14.33
N ALA A 61 -5.30 18.37 -14.76
CA ALA A 61 -4.43 17.25 -14.42
C ALA A 61 -3.99 17.27 -12.94
N GLY A 62 -3.65 18.45 -12.40
CA GLY A 62 -3.26 18.56 -10.99
C GLY A 62 -4.43 18.35 -10.02
N ILE A 63 -5.62 18.83 -10.35
CA ILE A 63 -6.82 18.56 -9.53
C ILE A 63 -7.14 17.05 -9.54
N LYS A 64 -7.03 16.40 -10.70
CA LYS A 64 -7.21 14.95 -10.82
C LYS A 64 -6.16 14.17 -10.01
N SER A 65 -4.91 14.63 -9.92
CA SER A 65 -3.89 13.93 -9.12
C SER A 65 -4.19 13.99 -7.62
N LEU A 66 -4.69 15.12 -7.10
CA LEU A 66 -5.14 15.23 -5.71
C LEU A 66 -6.37 14.34 -5.42
N LEU A 67 -7.35 14.32 -6.33
CA LEU A 67 -8.51 13.43 -6.19
C LEU A 67 -8.10 11.96 -6.21
N CYS A 68 -7.18 11.58 -7.10
CA CYS A 68 -6.64 10.23 -7.17
C CYS A 68 -5.90 9.85 -5.88
N MET A 69 -5.13 10.79 -5.30
CA MET A 69 -4.45 10.57 -4.03
C MET A 69 -5.42 10.25 -2.89
N ILE A 70 -6.48 11.06 -2.73
CA ILE A 70 -7.51 10.82 -1.71
C ILE A 70 -8.18 9.46 -1.93
N PHE A 71 -8.51 9.15 -3.18
CA PHE A 71 -9.13 7.88 -3.55
C PHE A 71 -8.25 6.68 -3.20
N ILE A 72 -6.95 6.75 -3.50
CA ILE A 72 -5.98 5.69 -3.19
C ILE A 72 -5.84 5.48 -1.67
N VAL A 73 -5.74 6.56 -0.89
CA VAL A 73 -5.64 6.46 0.58
C VAL A 73 -6.85 5.77 1.19
N LEU A 74 -8.05 5.98 0.64
CA LEU A 74 -9.28 5.34 1.13
C LEU A 74 -9.43 3.91 0.64
N THR A 75 -9.10 3.64 -0.63
CA THR A 75 -9.33 2.32 -1.24
C THR A 75 -8.27 1.30 -0.89
N ALA A 76 -7.01 1.69 -0.73
CA ALA A 76 -5.91 0.75 -0.47
C ALA A 76 -6.07 -0.03 0.86
N PRO A 77 -6.44 0.59 2.00
CA PRO A 77 -6.69 -0.15 3.24
C PRO A 77 -7.88 -1.11 3.14
N VAL A 78 -8.94 -0.71 2.43
CA VAL A 78 -10.14 -1.55 2.23
C VAL A 78 -9.80 -2.77 1.39
N ALA A 79 -9.05 -2.59 0.30
CA ALA A 79 -8.59 -3.68 -0.54
C ALA A 79 -7.67 -4.63 0.23
N ALA A 80 -6.71 -4.11 0.98
CA ALA A 80 -5.81 -4.92 1.82
C ALA A 80 -6.59 -5.70 2.88
N HIS A 81 -7.55 -5.08 3.56
CA HIS A 81 -8.38 -5.77 4.54
C HIS A 81 -9.18 -6.92 3.91
N ALA A 82 -9.81 -6.67 2.75
CA ALA A 82 -10.58 -7.68 2.03
C ALA A 82 -9.71 -8.88 1.60
N ILE A 83 -8.50 -8.62 1.09
CA ILE A 83 -7.54 -9.65 0.68
C ILE A 83 -7.07 -10.46 1.90
N ALA A 84 -6.66 -9.81 2.98
CA ALA A 84 -6.18 -10.49 4.20
C ALA A 84 -7.27 -11.40 4.80
N ARG A 85 -8.50 -10.88 4.91
CA ARG A 85 -9.64 -11.65 5.42
C ARG A 85 -10.01 -12.81 4.51
N GLY A 86 -9.96 -12.60 3.19
CA GLY A 86 -10.19 -13.64 2.19
C GLY A 86 -9.14 -14.76 2.24
N ALA A 87 -7.86 -14.39 2.35
CA ALA A 87 -6.76 -15.34 2.47
C ALA A 87 -6.88 -16.21 3.74
N HIS A 88 -7.20 -15.59 4.88
CA HIS A 88 -7.42 -16.34 6.13
C HIS A 88 -8.59 -17.30 6.02
N ARG A 89 -9.73 -16.84 5.46
CA ARG A 89 -10.91 -17.69 5.22
C ARG A 89 -10.66 -18.84 4.24
N ALA A 90 -9.75 -18.67 3.29
CA ALA A 90 -9.35 -19.70 2.35
C ALA A 90 -8.36 -20.73 2.96
N GLY A 91 -7.95 -20.56 4.22
CA GLY A 91 -7.01 -21.45 4.90
C GLY A 91 -5.55 -21.21 4.51
N VAL A 92 -5.21 -20.02 3.98
CA VAL A 92 -3.81 -19.66 3.69
C VAL A 92 -3.06 -19.52 5.00
N LYS A 93 -2.12 -20.45 5.23
CA LYS A 93 -1.26 -20.48 6.42
C LYS A 93 -0.40 -19.21 6.51
N LEU A 94 -0.15 -18.79 7.76
CA LEU A 94 0.84 -17.78 8.09
C LEU A 94 2.26 -18.29 7.78
N TRP A 95 3.23 -17.38 7.73
CA TRP A 95 4.64 -17.73 7.63
C TRP A 95 5.07 -18.68 8.76
N GLU A 96 5.96 -19.64 8.47
CA GLU A 96 6.48 -20.64 9.42
C GLU A 96 7.10 -20.05 10.69
N GLY A 97 7.63 -18.82 10.61
CA GLY A 97 8.15 -18.08 11.77
C GLY A 97 7.08 -17.44 12.66
N SER A 98 5.79 -17.57 12.33
CA SER A 98 4.68 -16.97 13.08
C SER A 98 4.37 -17.81 14.32
N ILE A 99 4.30 -17.15 15.48
CA ILE A 99 4.16 -17.82 16.78
C ILE A 99 2.68 -17.99 17.18
N VAL A 100 1.82 -17.04 16.82
CA VAL A 100 0.43 -16.98 17.31
C VAL A 100 -0.51 -16.54 16.19
N ASP A 101 -1.66 -17.22 16.08
CA ASP A 101 -2.81 -16.80 15.29
C ASP A 101 -4.07 -16.72 16.17
N LYS A 102 -4.19 -15.62 16.92
CA LYS A 102 -5.38 -15.38 17.76
C LYS A 102 -6.67 -15.32 16.95
N TYR A 103 -6.60 -14.90 15.69
CA TYR A 103 -7.79 -14.77 14.86
C TYR A 103 -8.33 -16.15 14.43
N ALA A 104 -7.46 -17.17 14.34
CA ALA A 104 -7.89 -18.56 14.22
C ALA A 104 -8.42 -19.10 15.55
N GLU A 105 -7.72 -18.88 16.67
CA GLU A 105 -8.15 -19.32 18.02
C GLU A 105 -9.55 -18.79 18.37
N ASP A 106 -9.81 -17.50 18.12
CA ASP A 106 -11.11 -16.86 18.38
C ASP A 106 -12.23 -17.51 17.55
N LYS A 107 -11.96 -17.94 16.32
CA LYS A 107 -12.95 -18.63 15.47
C LYS A 107 -13.20 -20.08 15.87
N GLU A 108 -12.19 -20.77 16.38
CA GLU A 108 -12.32 -22.13 16.87
C GLU A 108 -13.10 -22.16 18.20
N GLY A 109 -12.98 -21.12 19.03
CA GLY A 109 -13.78 -20.95 20.25
C GLY A 109 -15.24 -20.55 20.03
N GLU A 110 -15.60 -20.12 18.81
CA GLU A 110 -16.98 -19.81 18.39
C GLU A 110 -17.72 -21.02 17.77
N ALA A 111 -17.05 -22.17 17.59
CA ALA A 111 -17.57 -23.37 16.90
C ALA A 111 -18.08 -24.46 17.87
#